data_AF-A0A2H0LQP3-F1
#
_entry.id   AF-A0A2H0LQP3-F1
#
_cell.length_a   1.000
_cell.length_b   1.000
_cell.length_c   1.000
_cell.angle_alpha   90.00
_cell.angle_beta   90.00
_cell.angle_gamma   90.00
#
_symmetry.space_group_name_H-M   'P 1'
#
loop_
_entity.id
_entity.type
_entity.pdbx_description
1 polymer ?
#
loop_
_entity_poly.entity_id
_entity_poly.type
_entity_poly.pdbx_seq_one_letter_code
_entity_poly.pdbx_strand_id
1 'polypeptide(L)'
;MDNKPSRYSLNSRTVKQKLMVAFQLMSILPFLVCVYLLSIYIFPKFGVRLEIIIYLAVSLFLAVVGLLVIKEVFDRLTQVANEAKFIAAGDIDRKLEVQHCDEVGELGDVLNQLTHRIRSSMDELKAYSEKTTEINIE
;
A
#
# COMPACT_ATOMS: atom_id res chain seq x y z
N MET A 1 -33.63 -12.56 -7.68
CA MET A 1 -33.18 -11.32 -7.00
C MET A 1 -32.21 -11.77 -5.93
N ASP A 2 -30.92 -11.76 -6.26
CA ASP A 2 -29.88 -12.37 -5.43
C ASP A 2 -29.29 -11.31 -4.49
N ASN A 3 -29.40 -11.56 -3.19
CA ASN A 3 -29.18 -10.60 -2.12
C ASN A 3 -27.71 -10.62 -1.70
N LYS A 4 -26.90 -9.69 -2.19
CA LYS A 4 -25.50 -9.55 -1.78
C LYS A 4 -25.42 -8.74 -0.47
N PRO A 5 -24.93 -9.30 0.64
CA PRO A 5 -24.84 -8.55 1.89
C PRO A 5 -23.76 -7.46 1.78
N SER A 6 -24.15 -6.25 2.17
CA SER A 6 -23.31 -5.07 2.33
C SER A 6 -22.24 -5.29 3.41
N ARG A 7 -21.06 -5.74 3.01
CA ARG A 7 -19.87 -5.77 3.87
C ARG A 7 -19.13 -4.44 3.76
N TYR A 8 -19.73 -3.36 4.25
CA TYR A 8 -18.97 -2.15 4.55
C TYR A 8 -18.33 -2.30 5.93
N SER A 9 -17.12 -2.86 5.95
CA SER A 9 -16.30 -2.98 7.16
C SER A 9 -15.79 -1.60 7.58
N LEU A 10 -16.31 -1.08 8.69
CA LEU A 10 -15.96 0.20 9.32
C LEU A 10 -14.56 0.22 9.99
N ASN A 11 -13.58 -0.52 9.47
CA ASN A 11 -12.24 -0.56 10.07
C ASN A 11 -11.08 -0.67 9.05
N SER A 12 -11.32 -0.42 7.76
CA SER A 12 -10.23 -0.23 6.81
C SER A 12 -9.58 1.11 7.09
N ARG A 13 -8.54 1.12 7.93
CA ARG A 13 -7.63 2.28 8.02
C ARG A 13 -6.94 2.42 6.67
N THR A 14 -7.55 3.24 5.82
CA THR A 14 -7.04 3.75 4.56
C THR A 14 -5.53 3.99 4.65
N VAL A 15 -4.75 3.47 3.70
CA VAL A 15 -3.31 3.69 3.56
C VAL A 15 -2.98 5.18 3.68
N LYS A 16 -3.81 6.05 3.07
CA LYS A 16 -3.71 7.51 3.22
C LYS A 16 -3.84 7.97 4.67
N GLN A 17 -4.68 7.36 5.51
CA GLN A 17 -4.76 7.70 6.94
C GLN A 17 -3.51 7.25 7.69
N LYS A 18 -2.97 6.05 7.41
CA LYS A 18 -1.70 5.60 8.01
C LYS A 18 -0.55 6.55 7.63
N LEU A 19 -0.49 6.98 6.36
CA LEU A 19 0.49 7.94 5.85
C LEU A 19 0.28 9.36 6.40
N MET A 20 -0.96 9.86 6.47
CA MET A 20 -1.26 11.18 7.05
C MET A 20 -0.91 11.21 8.53
N VAL A 21 -1.23 10.17 9.30
CA VAL A 21 -0.87 10.07 10.71
C VAL A 21 0.64 9.99 10.89
N ALA A 22 1.33 9.16 10.10
CA ALA A 22 2.80 9.09 10.13
C ALA A 22 3.45 10.43 9.78
N PHE A 23 2.97 11.10 8.73
CA PHE A 23 3.47 12.40 8.30
C PHE A 23 3.19 13.50 9.34
N GLN A 24 1.98 13.54 9.90
CA GLN A 24 1.62 14.48 10.95
C GLN A 24 2.47 14.26 12.20
N LEU A 25 2.69 13.02 12.64
CA LEU A 25 3.60 12.70 13.74
C LEU A 25 5.05 13.10 13.44
N MET A 26 5.54 12.84 12.22
CA MET A 26 6.90 13.14 11.78
C MET A 26 7.17 14.64 11.59
N SER A 27 6.15 15.47 11.39
CA SER A 27 6.36 16.92 11.23
C SER A 27 6.08 17.66 12.53
N ILE A 28 4.98 17.33 13.20
CA ILE A 28 4.53 18.07 14.39
C ILE A 28 5.45 17.84 15.57
N LEU A 29 5.90 16.59 15.78
CA LEU A 29 6.68 16.26 16.97
C LEU A 29 8.13 16.74 16.90
N PRO A 30 8.88 16.58 15.78
CA PRO A 30 10.20 17.18 15.64
C PRO A 30 10.16 18.70 15.64
N PHE A 31 9.10 19.30 15.08
CA PHE A 31 8.89 20.75 15.17
C PHE A 31 8.69 21.20 16.61
N LEU A 32 7.86 20.51 17.40
CA LEU A 32 7.62 20.82 18.80
C LEU A 32 8.89 20.63 19.65
N VAL A 33 9.67 19.58 19.39
CA VAL A 33 10.98 19.36 20.02
C VAL A 33 11.96 20.47 19.63
N CYS A 34 12.03 20.86 18.35
CA CYS A 34 12.85 21.99 17.90
C CYS A 34 12.45 23.30 18.58
N VAL A 35 11.15 23.59 18.70
CA VAL A 35 10.64 24.79 19.38
C VAL A 35 10.98 24.76 20.87
N TYR A 36 10.84 23.62 21.54
CA TYR A 36 11.22 23.46 22.94
C TYR A 36 12.72 23.65 23.15
N LEU A 37 13.55 23.07 22.27
CA LEU A 37 15.01 23.25 22.32
C LEU A 37 15.42 24.69 22.01
N LEU A 38 14.78 25.38 21.06
CA LEU A 38 15.02 26.81 20.85
C LEU A 38 14.67 27.62 22.09
N SER A 39 13.52 27.31 22.71
CA SER A 39 13.07 28.00 23.92
C SER A 39 14.04 27.81 25.09
N ILE A 40 14.68 26.63 25.21
CA ILE A 40 15.67 26.34 26.26
C ILE A 40 17.06 26.90 25.92
N TYR A 41 17.44 26.96 24.64
CA TYR A 41 18.78 27.39 24.20
C TYR A 41 18.94 28.92 24.17
N ILE A 42 17.84 29.66 23.93
CA ILE A 42 17.84 31.14 23.99
C ILE A 42 17.89 31.66 25.46
N PHE A 43 17.48 30.86 26.45
CA PHE A 43 17.55 31.19 27.88
C PHE A 43 18.53 30.26 28.62
N PRO A 44 19.84 30.56 28.63
CA PRO A 44 20.85 29.63 29.09
C PRO A 44 20.91 29.61 30.62
N LYS A 45 20.36 28.55 31.24
CA LYS A 45 20.86 28.05 32.53
C LYS A 45 21.12 26.55 32.47
N PHE A 46 22.37 26.22 32.79
CA PHE A 46 23.11 24.98 32.60
C PHE A 46 22.46 23.67 33.08
N GLY A 47 22.74 22.62 32.29
CA GLY A 47 22.66 21.20 32.67
C GLY A 47 21.92 20.39 31.62
N VAL A 48 22.62 19.49 30.90
CA VAL A 48 21.97 18.53 29.98
C VAL A 48 21.14 17.59 30.84
N ARG A 49 19.86 17.94 31.06
CA ARG A 49 18.94 17.14 31.87
C ARG A 49 18.47 15.94 31.07
N LEU A 50 18.19 14.83 31.78
CA LEU A 50 17.63 13.58 31.21
C LEU A 50 16.42 13.83 30.30
N GLU A 51 15.65 14.89 30.57
CA GLU A 51 14.50 15.31 29.77
C GLU A 51 14.87 15.54 28.29
N ILE A 52 16.02 16.17 27.99
CA ILE A 52 16.46 16.43 26.60
C ILE A 52 16.74 15.11 25.86
N ILE A 53 17.40 14.17 26.53
CA ILE A 53 17.71 12.85 25.96
C ILE A 53 16.41 12.07 25.70
N ILE A 54 15.44 12.15 26.62
CA ILE A 54 14.14 11.50 26.45
C ILE A 54 13.38 12.10 25.26
N TYR A 55 13.34 13.43 25.11
CA TYR A 55 12.68 14.06 23.95
C TYR A 55 13.34 13.67 22.62
N LEU A 56 14.67 13.64 22.56
CA LEU A 56 15.39 13.17 21.37
C LEU A 56 15.13 11.69 21.08
N ALA A 57 15.14 10.84 22.11
CA ALA A 57 14.87 9.41 21.96
C ALA A 57 13.44 9.15 21.46
N VAL A 58 12.44 9.85 22.02
CA VAL A 58 11.04 9.74 21.57
C VAL A 58 10.88 10.24 20.13
N SER A 59 11.52 11.36 19.77
CA SER A 59 11.51 11.88 18.40
C SER A 59 12.14 10.90 17.41
N LEU A 60 13.29 10.33 17.75
CA LEU A 60 13.97 9.32 16.93
C LEU A 60 13.11 8.06 16.78
N PHE A 61 12.52 7.59 17.87
CA PHE A 61 11.64 6.42 17.86
C PHE A 61 10.45 6.62 16.91
N LEU A 62 9.77 7.77 16.99
CA LEU A 62 8.64 8.07 16.11
C LEU A 62 9.06 8.20 14.64
N ALA A 63 10.24 8.76 14.36
CA ALA A 63 10.79 8.80 13.01
C ALA A 63 11.04 7.39 12.46
N VAL A 64 11.61 6.48 13.28
CA VAL A 64 11.82 5.08 12.88
C VAL A 64 10.49 4.38 12.61
N VAL A 65 9.50 4.53 13.50
CA VAL A 65 8.17 3.93 13.31
C VAL A 65 7.51 4.42 12.02
N GLY A 66 7.55 5.73 11.74
CA GLY A 66 6.98 6.27 10.50
C GLY A 66 7.69 5.75 9.25
N LEU A 67 9.02 5.59 9.28
CA LEU A 67 9.77 5.01 8.16
C LEU A 67 9.38 3.55 7.89
N LEU A 68 9.16 2.75 8.93
CA LEU A 68 8.72 1.36 8.78
C LEU A 68 7.33 1.27 8.12
N VAL A 69 6.40 2.14 8.53
CA VAL A 69 5.05 2.18 7.94
C VAL A 69 5.10 2.58 6.46
N ILE A 70 5.89 3.60 6.11
CA ILE A 70 6.07 4.04 4.72
C ILE A 70 6.67 2.91 3.89
N LYS A 71 7.71 2.26 4.40
CA LYS A 71 8.36 1.14 3.71
C LYS A 71 7.39 -0.01 3.43
N GLU A 72 6.58 -0.39 4.42
CA GLU A 72 5.57 -1.46 4.26
C GLU A 72 4.55 -1.13 3.15
N VAL A 73 4.15 0.13 3.02
CA VAL A 73 3.23 0.56 1.95
C VAL A 73 3.92 0.53 0.58
N PHE A 74 5.15 1.05 0.48
CA PHE A 74 5.90 1.08 -0.78
C PHE A 74 6.27 -0.30 -1.29
N ASP A 75 6.65 -1.22 -0.40
CA ASP A 75 6.97 -2.61 -0.77
C ASP A 75 5.75 -3.29 -1.40
N ARG A 76 4.56 -3.11 -0.81
CA ARG A 76 3.30 -3.62 -1.38
C ARG A 76 2.95 -3.01 -2.73
N LEU A 77 3.09 -1.69 -2.87
CA LEU A 77 2.84 -1.02 -4.15
C LEU A 77 3.77 -1.54 -5.25
N THR A 78 5.03 -1.77 -4.91
CA THR A 78 6.04 -2.31 -5.84
C THR A 78 5.71 -3.75 -6.24
N GLN A 79 5.19 -4.57 -5.32
CA GLN A 79 4.73 -5.92 -5.62
C GLN A 79 3.59 -5.91 -6.65
N VAL A 80 2.54 -5.11 -6.43
CA VAL A 80 1.41 -4.99 -7.37
C VAL A 80 1.89 -4.47 -8.72
N ALA A 81 2.78 -3.47 -8.73
CA ALA A 81 3.36 -2.92 -9.96
C ALA A 81 4.20 -3.95 -10.75
N ASN A 82 4.94 -4.81 -10.06
CA ASN A 82 5.75 -5.85 -10.72
C ASN A 82 4.86 -6.95 -11.32
N GLU A 83 3.83 -7.39 -10.61
CA GLU A 83 2.85 -8.34 -11.15
C GLU A 83 2.11 -7.77 -12.37
N ALA A 84 1.74 -6.49 -12.34
CA ALA A 84 1.17 -5.81 -13.50
C ALA A 84 2.12 -5.84 -14.72
N LYS A 85 3.44 -5.74 -14.52
CA LYS A 85 4.43 -5.87 -15.62
C LYS A 85 4.47 -7.28 -16.18
N PHE A 86 4.37 -8.32 -15.36
CA PHE A 86 4.33 -9.71 -15.84
C PHE A 86 3.06 -9.98 -16.66
N ILE A 87 1.91 -9.49 -16.19
CA ILE A 87 0.64 -9.55 -16.93
C ILE A 87 0.76 -8.83 -18.27
N ALA A 88 1.35 -7.63 -18.30
CA ALA A 88 1.57 -6.88 -19.53
C ALA A 88 2.54 -7.57 -20.51
N ALA A 89 3.45 -8.41 -20.00
CA ALA A 89 4.34 -9.25 -20.81
C ALA A 89 3.66 -10.53 -21.34
N GLY A 90 2.39 -10.77 -20.99
CA GLY A 90 1.61 -11.94 -21.43
C GLY A 90 1.62 -13.12 -20.46
N ASP A 91 2.30 -13.02 -19.32
CA ASP A 91 2.25 -14.01 -18.24
C ASP A 91 0.99 -13.77 -17.38
N ILE A 92 -0.16 -14.16 -17.94
CA ILE A 92 -1.48 -13.98 -17.32
C ILE A 92 -1.91 -15.15 -16.44
N ASP A 93 -1.07 -16.19 -16.28
CA ASP A 93 -1.41 -17.36 -15.47
C ASP A 93 -1.22 -17.12 -13.97
N ARG A 94 -0.44 -16.09 -13.62
CA ARG A 94 -0.19 -15.67 -12.24
C ARG A 94 -1.42 -15.05 -11.60
N LYS A 95 -1.63 -15.37 -10.32
CA LYS A 95 -2.65 -14.76 -9.47
C LYS A 95 -1.98 -13.80 -8.49
N LEU A 96 -2.38 -12.52 -8.47
CA LEU A 96 -1.93 -11.63 -7.40
C LEU A 96 -2.60 -12.03 -6.09
N GLU A 97 -1.82 -12.51 -5.13
CA GLU A 97 -2.30 -12.68 -3.75
C GLU A 97 -2.19 -11.38 -2.99
N VAL A 98 -3.23 -10.54 -3.05
CA VAL A 98 -3.29 -9.30 -2.27
C VAL A 98 -4.30 -9.45 -1.13
N GLN A 99 -3.82 -9.89 0.04
CA GLN A 99 -4.68 -10.13 1.22
C GLN A 99 -4.80 -8.89 2.12
N HIS A 100 -5.11 -7.73 1.56
CA HIS A 100 -5.18 -6.47 2.32
C HIS A 100 -6.50 -5.74 2.09
N CYS A 101 -7.15 -5.27 3.16
CA CYS A 101 -8.42 -4.53 3.09
C CYS A 101 -8.20 -3.02 2.96
N ASP A 102 -7.17 -2.60 2.23
CA ASP A 102 -6.79 -1.20 2.02
C ASP A 102 -6.73 -0.88 0.52
N GLU A 103 -6.44 0.38 0.16
CA GLU A 103 -6.51 0.84 -1.22
C GLU A 103 -5.54 0.10 -2.16
N VAL A 104 -4.41 -0.38 -1.63
CA VAL A 104 -3.45 -1.18 -2.41
C VAL A 104 -4.01 -2.58 -2.64
N GLY A 105 -4.72 -3.12 -1.66
CA GLY A 105 -5.54 -4.33 -1.80
C GLY A 105 -6.61 -4.23 -2.88
N GLU A 106 -7.40 -3.15 -2.84
CA GLU A 106 -8.44 -2.90 -3.84
C GLU A 106 -7.85 -2.78 -5.26
N LEU A 107 -6.70 -2.12 -5.41
CA LEU A 107 -5.99 -2.06 -6.68
C LEU A 107 -5.57 -3.45 -7.18
N GLY A 108 -5.08 -4.30 -6.27
CA GLY A 108 -4.76 -5.69 -6.56
C GLY A 108 -5.97 -6.50 -7.04
N ASP A 109 -7.12 -6.32 -6.39
CA ASP A 109 -8.37 -6.97 -6.78
C ASP A 109 -8.86 -6.53 -8.16
N VAL A 110 -8.78 -5.23 -8.47
CA VAL A 110 -9.11 -4.70 -9.80
C VAL A 110 -8.20 -5.28 -10.86
N LEU A 111 -6.89 -5.36 -10.59
CA LEU A 111 -5.91 -5.93 -11.52
C LEU A 111 -6.16 -7.44 -11.76
N ASN A 112 -6.52 -8.19 -10.71
CA ASN A 112 -6.92 -9.59 -10.82
C ASN A 112 -8.16 -9.76 -11.70
N GLN A 113 -9.17 -8.90 -11.54
CA GLN A 113 -10.38 -8.95 -12.38
C GLN A 113 -10.05 -8.65 -13.85
N LEU A 114 -9.17 -7.70 -14.13
CA LEU A 114 -8.72 -7.41 -15.49
C LEU A 114 -8.00 -8.61 -16.10
N THR A 115 -7.08 -9.23 -15.35
CA THR A 115 -6.34 -10.42 -15.78
C THR A 115 -7.27 -11.59 -16.10
N HIS A 116 -8.28 -11.81 -15.26
CA HIS A 116 -9.30 -12.83 -15.50
C HIS A 116 -10.08 -12.58 -16.80
N ARG A 117 -10.45 -11.33 -17.09
CA ARG A 117 -11.14 -10.98 -18.33
C ARG A 117 -10.27 -11.24 -19.56
N ILE A 118 -8.99 -10.86 -19.50
CA ILE A 118 -8.01 -11.14 -20.56
C ILE A 118 -7.93 -12.63 -20.83
N ARG A 119 -7.80 -13.45 -19.78
CA ARG A 119 -7.75 -14.91 -19.90
C ARG A 119 -9.01 -15.49 -20.56
N SER A 120 -10.18 -15.08 -20.08
CA SER A 120 -11.47 -15.52 -20.65
C SER A 120 -11.57 -15.20 -22.15
N SER A 121 -11.19 -13.98 -22.55
CA SER A 121 -11.22 -13.58 -23.96
C SER A 121 -10.22 -14.37 -24.82
N MET A 122 -9.05 -14.72 -24.28
CA MET A 122 -8.08 -15.57 -24.98
C MET A 122 -8.58 -17.01 -25.14
N ASP A 123 -9.23 -17.57 -24.11
CA ASP A 123 -9.78 -18.92 -24.16
C ASP A 123 -10.96 -19.03 -25.13
N GLU A 124 -11.83 -18.02 -25.19
CA GLU A 124 -12.88 -17.91 -26.20
C GLU A 124 -12.30 -17.88 -27.61
N LEU A 125 -11.26 -17.08 -27.85
CA LEU A 125 -10.62 -16.97 -29.17
C LEU A 125 -9.97 -18.28 -29.62
N LYS A 126 -9.37 -19.04 -28.69
CA LYS A 126 -8.83 -20.38 -28.96
C LYS A 126 -9.93 -21.36 -29.35
N ALA A 127 -11.04 -21.38 -28.58
CA ALA A 127 -12.18 -22.25 -28.86
C ALA A 127 -12.82 -21.96 -30.24
N TYR A 128 -12.87 -20.69 -30.65
CA TYR A 128 -13.33 -20.32 -32.00
C TYR A 128 -12.38 -20.77 -33.11
N SER A 129 -11.07 -20.69 -32.89
CA SER A 129 -10.08 -21.18 -33.87
C SER A 129 -10.19 -22.69 -34.06
N GLU A 130 -10.34 -23.45 -32.98
CA GLU A 130 -10.46 -24.91 -33.00
C GLU A 130 -11.72 -25.39 -33.76
N LYS A 131 -12.86 -24.74 -33.50
CA LYS A 131 -14.10 -25.00 -34.26
C LYS A 131 -13.96 -24.70 -35.75
N THR A 132 -13.25 -23.63 -36.11
CA THR A 132 -13.06 -23.28 -37.52
C THR A 132 -12.13 -24.28 -38.23
N THR A 133 -11.15 -24.85 -37.53
CA THR A 133 -10.30 -25.92 -38.07
C THR A 133 -11.04 -27.23 -38.26
N GLU A 134 -11.99 -27.60 -37.40
CA GLU A 134 -12.81 -28.81 -37.58
C GLU A 134 -13.75 -28.71 -38.80
N ILE A 135 -14.35 -27.54 -39.04
CA ILE A 135 -15.26 -27.32 -40.19
C ILE A 135 -14.53 -27.40 -41.53
N ASN A 136 -13.21 -27.17 -41.56
CA ASN A 136 -12.42 -27.17 -42.79
C ASN A 136 -11.81 -28.54 -43.12
N ILE A 137 -12.11 -29.58 -42.31
CA ILE A 137 -11.63 -30.97 -42.47
C ILE A 137 -12.79 -31.92 -42.89
N GLU A 138 -14.05 -31.50 -42.80
CA GLU A 138 -15.21 -32.14 -43.46
C GLU A 138 -15.44 -31.62 -44.89
#